data_AF-A0A260ZH77-F1
#
_entry.id   AF-A0A260ZH77-F1
#
_cell.length_a   1.000
_cell.length_b   1.000
_cell.length_c   1.000
_cell.angle_alpha   90.00
_cell.angle_beta   90.00
_cell.angle_gamma   90.00
#
_symmetry.space_group_name_H-M   'P 1'
#
loop_
_entity.id
_entity.type
_entity.pdbx_description
1 polymer ?
#
loop_
_entity_poly.entity_id
_entity_poly.type
_entity_poly.pdbx_seq_one_letter_code
_entity_poly.pdbx_strand_id
1 'polypeptide(L)'
;MSGLSFQLQSGIHKKSIAVEANEIALRDLRHEAFQFVKEIYPEKKCGSLEDYILLYKHDLRSINILQLITTSSDVTDGTLVEVVIG
;
A
#
# COMPACT_ATOMS: atom_id res chain seq x y z
N MET A 1 -16.49 1.96 17.04
CA MET A 1 -15.70 2.64 15.99
C MET A 1 -15.11 1.52 15.17
N SER A 2 -15.72 1.23 14.02
CA SER A 2 -15.26 0.19 13.09
C SER A 2 -14.62 0.94 11.92
N GLY A 3 -13.35 0.70 11.68
CA GLY A 3 -12.58 1.32 10.61
C GLY A 3 -11.27 0.55 10.45
N LEU A 4 -10.70 0.58 9.25
CA LEU A 4 -9.47 -0.11 8.90
C LEU A 4 -8.32 0.90 8.92
N SER A 5 -7.29 0.62 9.74
CA SER A 5 -6.07 1.41 9.80
C SER A 5 -4.88 0.56 9.33
N PHE A 6 -4.07 1.08 8.41
CA PHE A 6 -2.90 0.39 7.88
C PHE A 6 -1.79 1.39 7.52
N GLN A 7 -0.62 0.88 7.15
CA GLN A 7 0.52 1.73 6.77
C GLN A 7 1.00 1.38 5.37
N LEU A 8 1.26 2.40 4.57
CA LEU A 8 2.05 2.30 3.34
C LEU A 8 3.52 2.54 3.66
N GLN A 9 4.42 1.81 3.01
CA GLN A 9 5.87 2.02 3.10
C GLN A 9 6.53 1.95 1.72
N SER A 10 7.49 2.83 1.48
CA SER A 10 8.39 2.78 0.31
C SER A 10 9.79 3.18 0.74
N GLY A 11 10.69 2.21 0.83
CA GLY A 11 12.02 2.41 1.42
C GLY A 11 11.92 2.89 2.87
N ILE A 12 12.41 4.09 3.16
CA ILE A 12 12.37 4.69 4.51
C ILE A 12 11.09 5.49 4.77
N HIS A 13 10.28 5.75 3.75
CA HIS A 13 9.09 6.58 3.86
C HIS A 13 7.91 5.73 4.30
N LYS A 14 7.09 6.27 5.21
CA LYS A 14 5.86 5.62 5.71
C LYS A 14 4.70 6.61 5.73
N LYS A 15 3.48 6.11 5.48
CA LYS A 15 2.24 6.88 5.58
C LYS A 15 1.15 6.02 6.19
N SER A 16 0.52 6.51 7.27
CA SER A 16 -0.64 5.85 7.87
C SER A 16 -1.90 6.22 7.09
N ILE A 17 -2.71 5.22 6.77
CA ILE A 17 -4.01 5.36 6.12
C ILE A 17 -5.07 4.84 7.08
N ALA A 18 -6.13 5.61 7.26
CA ALA A 18 -7.31 5.22 8.02
C ALA A 18 -8.53 5.37 7.13
N VAL A 19 -9.33 4.31 7.02
CA VAL A 19 -10.60 4.33 6.30
C VAL A 19 -11.73 3.97 7.26
N GLU A 20 -12.87 4.65 7.13
CA GLU A 20 -14.06 4.40 7.96
C GLU A 20 -14.71 3.03 7.66
N ALA A 21 -14.40 2.44 6.52
CA ALA A 21 -14.86 1.09 6.16
C ALA A 21 -13.97 0.02 6.82
N ASN A 22 -14.49 -1.20 6.96
CA ASN A 22 -13.70 -2.34 7.47
C ASN A 22 -12.77 -2.96 6.41
N GLU A 23 -12.90 -2.54 5.16
CA GLU A 23 -12.08 -2.99 4.04
C GLU A 23 -11.81 -1.83 3.09
N ILE A 24 -10.74 -1.98 2.29
CA ILE A 24 -10.40 -1.06 1.21
C ILE A 24 -10.41 -1.82 -0.12
N ALA A 25 -11.08 -1.28 -1.13
CA ALA A 25 -11.04 -1.87 -2.46
C ALA A 25 -9.62 -1.75 -3.05
N LEU A 26 -9.15 -2.76 -3.78
CA LEU A 26 -7.80 -2.76 -4.37
C LEU A 26 -7.53 -1.54 -5.26
N ARG A 27 -8.55 -1.05 -5.97
CA ARG A 27 -8.45 0.18 -6.78
C ARG A 27 -8.10 1.38 -5.90
N ASP A 28 -8.78 1.52 -4.78
CA ASP A 28 -8.61 2.67 -3.89
C ASP A 28 -7.27 2.54 -3.13
N LEU A 29 -6.87 1.33 -2.74
CA LEU A 29 -5.54 1.05 -2.19
C LEU A 29 -4.41 1.42 -3.18
N ARG A 30 -4.56 1.05 -4.46
CA ARG A 30 -3.61 1.46 -5.53
C ARG A 30 -3.57 2.97 -5.71
N HIS A 31 -4.73 3.63 -5.63
CA HIS A 31 -4.80 5.08 -5.69
C HIS A 31 -4.03 5.75 -4.54
N GLU A 32 -4.24 5.30 -3.30
CA GLU A 32 -3.50 5.80 -2.13
C GLU A 32 -1.99 5.57 -2.26
N ALA A 33 -1.58 4.39 -2.73
CA ALA A 33 -0.18 4.10 -3.00
C ALA A 33 0.41 5.01 -4.09
N PHE A 34 -0.33 5.28 -5.17
CA PHE A 34 0.10 6.20 -6.22
C PHE A 34 0.28 7.63 -5.68
N GLN A 35 -0.68 8.15 -4.90
CA GLN A 35 -0.54 9.47 -4.28
C GLN A 35 0.67 9.52 -3.34
N PHE A 36 0.84 8.51 -2.50
CA PHE A 36 1.99 8.38 -1.61
C PHE A 36 3.33 8.40 -2.36
N VAL A 37 3.45 7.63 -3.45
CA VAL A 37 4.67 7.60 -4.28
C VAL A 37 4.90 8.94 -4.98
N LYS A 38 3.84 9.60 -5.45
CA LYS A 38 3.92 10.92 -6.09
C LYS A 38 4.38 12.01 -5.10
N GLU A 39 3.99 11.91 -3.83
CA GLU A 39 4.46 12.79 -2.75
C GLU A 39 5.96 12.59 -2.49
N ILE A 40 6.45 11.34 -2.53
CA ILE A 40 7.87 11.02 -2.27
C ILE A 40 8.77 11.37 -3.47
N TYR A 41 8.30 11.12 -4.69
CA TYR A 41 9.10 11.27 -5.92
C TYR A 41 8.47 12.27 -6.91
N PRO A 42 8.33 13.57 -6.54
CA PRO A 42 7.59 14.56 -7.32
C PRO A 42 8.22 14.91 -8.67
N GLU A 43 9.53 14.71 -8.86
CA GLU A 43 10.25 15.09 -10.09
C GLU A 43 10.12 14.09 -11.23
N LYS A 44 9.66 12.86 -10.97
CA LYS A 44 9.39 11.90 -12.04
C LYS A 44 8.06 12.29 -12.70
N LYS A 45 8.11 12.76 -13.95
CA LYS A 45 6.93 12.91 -14.84
C LYS A 45 6.35 11.53 -15.14
N CYS A 46 5.66 10.96 -14.16
CA CYS A 46 5.37 9.54 -14.15
C CYS A 46 3.89 9.32 -14.48
N GLY A 47 3.52 9.64 -15.71
CA GLY A 47 2.16 9.45 -16.22
C GLY A 47 1.73 7.99 -16.33
N SER A 48 2.66 7.04 -16.21
CA SER A 48 2.42 5.59 -16.26
C SER A 48 2.82 4.85 -14.99
N LEU A 49 3.15 5.54 -13.89
CA LEU A 49 3.69 4.88 -12.69
C LEU A 49 2.68 3.95 -12.01
N GLU A 50 1.39 4.25 -12.13
CA GLU A 50 0.31 3.46 -11.53
C GLU A 50 0.34 2.00 -11.99
N ASP A 51 0.72 1.75 -13.26
CA ASP A 51 0.85 0.42 -13.83
C ASP A 51 2.06 -0.37 -13.29
N TYR A 52 3.07 0.34 -12.76
CA TYR A 52 4.30 -0.26 -12.22
C TYR A 52 4.29 -0.35 -10.69
N ILE A 53 3.22 0.08 -10.02
CA ILE A 53 3.09 -0.05 -8.57
C ILE A 53 2.64 -1.47 -8.21
N LEU A 54 3.52 -2.16 -7.50
CA LEU A 54 3.29 -3.46 -6.88
C LEU A 54 3.11 -3.27 -5.38
N LEU A 55 2.09 -3.94 -4.82
CA LEU A 55 1.72 -3.84 -3.41
C LEU A 55 1.93 -5.18 -2.74
N TYR A 56 2.70 -5.18 -1.66
CA TYR A 56 3.02 -6.39 -0.91
C TYR A 56 2.65 -6.24 0.56
N LYS A 57 2.38 -7.37 1.21
CA LYS A 57 2.35 -7.50 2.66
C LYS A 57 3.46 -8.45 3.12
N HIS A 58 3.79 -8.39 4.40
CA HIS A 58 4.67 -9.39 4.99
C HIS A 58 3.91 -10.69 5.28
N ASP A 59 4.56 -11.83 5.01
CA ASP A 59 4.06 -13.13 5.46
C ASP A 59 4.13 -13.21 7.00
N LEU A 60 3.02 -13.59 7.64
CA LEU A 60 2.91 -13.64 9.10
C LEU A 60 3.80 -14.71 9.76
N ARG A 61 4.27 -15.71 8.99
CA ARG A 61 5.16 -16.78 9.46
C ARG A 61 6.63 -16.45 9.22
N SER A 62 6.92 -15.52 8.31
CA SER A 62 8.26 -15.04 8.04
C SER A 62 8.23 -13.59 7.53
N ILE A 63 8.51 -12.65 8.44
CA ILE A 63 8.49 -11.21 8.15
C ILE A 63 9.45 -10.79 7.03
N ASN A 64 10.43 -11.61 6.66
CA ASN A 64 11.36 -11.29 5.56
C ASN A 64 10.81 -11.67 4.18
N ILE A 65 9.60 -12.26 4.12
CA ILE A 65 8.96 -12.68 2.88
C ILE A 65 7.84 -11.69 2.54
N LEU A 66 7.92 -11.12 1.35
CA LEU A 66 6.87 -10.27 0.78
C LEU A 66 5.91 -11.12 -0.05
N GLN A 67 4.62 -10.90 0.16
CA GLN A 67 3.52 -11.53 -0.55
C GLN A 67 2.70 -10.50 -1.29
N LEU A 68 2.43 -10.74 -2.58
CA LEU A 68 1.65 -9.81 -3.38
C LEU A 68 0.22 -9.70 -2.82
N ILE A 69 -0.27 -8.47 -2.68
CA ILE A 69 -1.65 -8.20 -2.33
C ILE A 69 -2.51 -8.42 -3.57
N THR A 70 -3.43 -9.38 -3.48
CA THR A 70 -4.29 -9.78 -4.62
C THR A 70 -5.77 -9.62 -4.33
N THR A 71 -6.14 -9.44 -3.08
CA THR A 71 -7.52 -9.29 -2.61
C THR A 71 -7.62 -8.21 -1.55
N SER A 72 -8.79 -7.56 -1.41
CA SER A 72 -9.02 -6.58 -0.34
C SER A 72 -8.82 -7.18 1.06
N SER A 73 -9.15 -8.46 1.23
CA SER A 73 -8.96 -9.22 2.48
C SER A 73 -7.51 -9.42 2.88
N ASP A 74 -6.55 -9.19 1.98
CA ASP A 74 -5.14 -9.24 2.32
C ASP A 74 -4.71 -8.07 3.21
N VAL A 75 -5.48 -6.98 3.24
CA VAL A 75 -5.23 -5.79 4.06
C VAL A 75 -6.18 -5.79 5.24
N THR A 76 -5.61 -6.04 6.42
CA THR A 76 -6.32 -5.97 7.71
C THR A 76 -5.78 -4.84 8.57
N ASP A 77 -6.44 -4.56 9.68
CA ASP A 77 -5.98 -3.56 10.64
C ASP A 77 -4.53 -3.84 11.09
N GLY A 78 -3.70 -2.80 11.09
CA GLY A 78 -2.27 -2.86 11.39
C GLY A 78 -1.37 -3.40 10.26
N THR A 79 -1.92 -3.74 9.08
CA THR A 79 -1.10 -4.25 7.96
C THR A 79 -0.07 -3.22 7.51
N LEU A 80 1.17 -3.65 7.30
CA LEU A 80 2.19 -2.89 6.59
C LEU A 80 2.17 -3.29 5.11
N VAL A 81 1.80 -2.36 4.26
CA VAL A 81 1.75 -2.49 2.81
C VAL A 81 3.03 -1.88 2.22
N GLU A 82 3.90 -2.72 1.70
CA GLU A 82 5.09 -2.32 0.97
C GLU A 82 4.72 -1.93 -0.46
N VAL A 83 5.03 -0.69 -0.82
CA VAL A 83 4.82 -0.10 -2.14
C VAL A 83 6.14 -0.17 -2.89
N VAL A 84 6.18 -1.01 -3.93
CA VAL A 84 7.36 -1.25 -4.75
C VAL A 84 7.09 -0.75 -6.16
N ILE A 85 8.05 -0.01 -6.72
CA ILE A 85 8.03 0.42 -8.11
C ILE A 85 8.82 -0.58 -8.93
N GLY A 86 8.16 -1.27 -9.86
CA GLY A 86 8.75 -2.21 -10.81
C GLY A 86 9.34 -1.58 -12.06
#